data_AF-A0A943X9J1-F1
#
_entry.id   AF-A0A943X9J1-F1
#
_cell.length_a   1.000
_cell.length_b   1.000
_cell.length_c   1.000
_cell.angle_alpha   90.00
_cell.angle_beta   90.00
_cell.angle_gamma   90.00
#
_symmetry.space_group_name_H-M   'P 1'
#
loop_
_entity.id
_entity.type
_entity.pdbx_description
1 polymer ?
#
loop_
_entity_poly.entity_id
_entity_poly.type
_entity_poly.pdbx_seq_one_letter_code
_entity_poly.pdbx_strand_id
1 'polypeptide(L)'
;MADIKKESTNSKLENFIFKNRKAIITVAGVAIVAAVAVCVVVGIKDVQARKGLAAVDQIEFEYTVKSAELSDSEISARQDKALSAIESLCTKSGIVGVRANMLCADINFEKKNYAEALNAYLAALEKGKKSYTAAICKYNAAVCQEELGKNEEAVKTFIDAAETKDFFLASHAFFNAARIQETLGLVNEAAETYRKVTEKYNDPWSNLSQSRLIDLQSKNKID
;
A
#
# COMPACT_ATOMS: atom_id res chain seq x y z
N MET A 1 76.53 13.13 -5.79
CA MET A 1 75.36 12.24 -5.85
C MET A 1 74.81 12.10 -4.44
N ALA A 2 73.62 12.63 -4.17
CA ALA A 2 72.91 12.40 -2.91
C ALA A 2 71.55 11.81 -3.28
N ASP A 3 71.36 10.53 -2.99
CA ASP A 3 70.11 9.82 -3.20
C ASP A 3 69.03 10.40 -2.29
N ILE A 4 68.10 11.16 -2.89
CA ILE A 4 66.91 11.65 -2.20
C ILE A 4 65.98 10.44 -2.05
N LYS A 5 66.05 9.77 -0.89
CA LYS A 5 65.14 8.70 -0.50
C LYS A 5 63.71 9.26 -0.42
N LYS A 6 62.93 9.08 -1.48
CA LYS A 6 61.53 9.51 -1.56
C LYS A 6 60.77 8.81 -0.42
N GLU A 7 60.23 9.58 0.54
CA GLU A 7 59.38 9.03 1.60
C GLU A 7 58.30 8.14 0.98
N SER A 8 58.26 6.87 1.39
CA SER A 8 57.25 5.95 0.91
C SER A 8 55.87 6.41 1.41
N THR A 9 54.83 6.13 0.65
CA THR A 9 53.46 6.51 1.02
C THR A 9 53.07 5.98 2.41
N ASN A 10 53.66 4.85 2.82
CA ASN A 10 53.48 4.27 4.16
C ASN A 10 54.07 5.14 5.28
N SER A 11 55.28 5.69 5.12
CA SER A 11 55.89 6.51 6.18
C SER A 11 55.12 7.82 6.40
N LYS A 12 54.53 8.38 5.34
CA LYS A 12 53.64 9.56 5.43
C LYS A 12 52.33 9.25 6.15
N LEU A 13 51.74 8.09 5.88
CA LEU A 13 50.53 7.62 6.54
C LEU A 13 50.78 7.35 8.03
N GLU A 14 51.88 6.68 8.36
CA GLU A 14 52.28 6.43 9.74
C GLU A 14 52.47 7.74 10.51
N ASN A 15 53.24 8.69 9.95
CA ASN A 15 53.45 9.99 10.57
C ASN A 15 52.14 10.78 10.74
N PHE A 16 51.21 10.69 9.78
CA PHE A 16 49.90 11.34 9.89
C PHE A 16 49.04 10.73 11.01
N ILE A 17 48.97 9.39 11.09
CA ILE A 17 48.22 8.70 12.15
C ILE A 17 48.84 9.03 13.51
N PHE A 18 50.16 8.94 13.66
CA PHE A 18 50.83 9.23 14.94
C PHE A 18 50.63 10.68 15.39
N LYS A 19 50.73 11.65 14.46
CA LYS A 19 50.54 13.07 14.74
C LYS A 19 49.09 13.40 15.13
N ASN A 20 48.12 12.76 14.48
CA ASN A 20 46.69 13.07 14.66
C ASN A 20 45.92 12.03 15.48
N ARG A 21 46.58 11.06 16.11
CA ARG A 21 45.94 9.91 16.78
C ARG A 21 44.81 10.27 17.74
N LYS A 22 44.95 11.36 18.51
CA LYS A 22 43.91 11.81 19.46
C LYS A 22 42.66 12.27 18.71
N ALA A 23 42.82 13.07 17.64
CA ALA A 23 41.71 13.52 16.81
C ALA A 23 41.02 12.35 16.11
N ILE A 24 41.79 11.38 15.58
CA ILE A 24 41.25 10.18 14.94
C ILE A 24 40.43 9.36 15.95
N ILE A 25 40.96 9.12 17.16
CA ILE A 25 40.25 8.38 18.22
C ILE A 25 38.98 9.13 18.64
N THR A 26 39.03 10.46 18.78
CA THR A 26 37.84 11.25 19.12
C THR A 26 36.77 11.17 18.03
N VAL A 27 37.14 11.33 16.76
CA VAL A 27 36.20 11.22 15.63
C VAL A 27 35.61 9.81 15.55
N ALA A 28 36.43 8.77 15.72
CA ALA A 28 35.94 7.39 15.77
C ALA A 28 34.99 7.16 16.95
N GLY A 29 35.31 7.69 18.13
CA GLY A 29 34.44 7.62 19.31
C GLY A 29 33.10 8.31 19.09
N VAL A 30 33.09 9.51 18.51
CA VAL A 30 31.86 10.23 18.15
C VAL A 30 31.05 9.45 17.11
N ALA A 31 31.71 8.87 16.10
CA ALA A 31 31.04 8.04 15.10
C ALA A 31 30.38 6.79 15.72
N ILE A 32 31.05 6.14 16.67
CA ILE A 32 30.49 4.99 17.41
C ILE A 32 29.27 5.42 18.23
N VAL A 33 29.36 6.52 18.99
CA VAL A 33 28.23 7.03 19.79
C VAL A 33 27.04 7.40 18.89
N ALA A 34 27.29 8.05 17.75
CA ALA A 34 26.25 8.36 16.77
C ALA A 34 25.60 7.09 16.20
N ALA A 35 26.39 6.07 15.86
CA ALA A 35 25.88 4.79 15.38
C ALA A 35 25.01 4.08 16.44
N VAL A 36 25.45 4.05 17.71
CA VAL A 36 24.67 3.49 18.82
C VAL A 36 23.36 4.24 19.01
N ALA A 37 23.36 5.58 18.96
CA ALA A 37 22.15 6.38 19.07
C ALA A 37 21.15 6.06 17.94
N VAL A 38 21.64 5.90 16.70
CA VAL A 38 20.79 5.47 15.57
C VAL A 38 20.21 4.07 15.82
N CYS A 39 21.01 3.11 16.27
CA CYS A 39 20.54 1.76 16.58
C CYS A 39 19.45 1.76 17.67
N VAL A 40 19.62 2.56 18.73
CA VAL A 40 18.61 2.70 19.79
C VAL A 40 17.30 3.28 19.23
N VAL A 41 17.36 4.34 18.43
CA VAL A 41 16.18 4.95 17.82
C VAL A 41 15.46 3.96 16.89
N VAL A 42 16.20 3.21 16.07
CA VAL A 42 15.64 2.18 15.18
C VAL A 42 14.98 1.07 16.00
N GLY A 43 15.63 0.58 17.05
CA GLY A 43 15.09 -0.45 17.93
C GLY A 43 13.79 -0.02 18.62
N ILE A 44 13.72 1.21 19.11
CA ILE A 44 12.49 1.77 19.71
C ILE A 44 11.37 1.85 18.68
N LYS A 45 11.66 2.35 17.46
CA LYS A 45 10.66 2.45 16.39
C LYS A 45 10.13 1.08 15.98
N ASP A 46 10.99 0.07 15.90
CA ASP A 46 10.60 -1.29 15.56
C ASP A 46 9.70 -1.91 16.63
N VAL A 47 10.05 -1.77 17.91
CA VAL A 47 9.18 -2.23 19.03
C VAL A 47 7.83 -1.51 19.01
N GLN A 48 7.80 -0.20 18.76
CA GLN A 48 6.55 0.54 18.64
C GLN A 48 5.72 0.09 17.45
N ALA A 49 6.35 -0.21 16.30
CA ALA A 49 5.66 -0.72 15.13
C ALA A 49 5.02 -2.09 15.42
N ARG A 50 5.75 -3.02 16.05
CA ARG A 50 5.21 -4.33 16.45
C ARG A 50 4.03 -4.21 17.40
N LYS A 51 4.13 -3.36 18.43
CA LYS A 51 3.03 -3.11 19.37
C LYS A 51 1.82 -2.48 18.68
N GLY A 52 2.05 -1.53 17.77
CA GLY A 52 1.00 -0.90 16.99
C GLY A 52 0.27 -1.91 16.09
N LEU A 53 1.02 -2.77 15.39
CA LEU A 53 0.44 -3.83 14.57
C LEU A 53 -0.34 -4.85 15.41
N ALA A 54 0.21 -5.31 16.53
CA ALA A 54 -0.50 -6.20 17.44
C ALA A 54 -1.81 -5.60 17.97
N ALA A 55 -1.84 -4.27 18.18
CA ALA A 55 -3.07 -3.58 18.56
C ALA A 55 -4.10 -3.54 17.41
N VAL A 56 -3.66 -3.31 16.17
CA VAL A 56 -4.54 -3.40 14.98
C VAL A 56 -5.11 -4.81 14.85
N ASP A 57 -4.27 -5.84 14.93
CA ASP A 57 -4.68 -7.24 14.79
C ASP A 57 -5.66 -7.65 15.91
N GLN A 58 -5.45 -7.17 17.14
CA GLN A 58 -6.37 -7.41 18.25
C GLN A 58 -7.75 -6.77 18.00
N ILE A 59 -7.78 -5.53 17.46
CA ILE A 59 -9.03 -4.86 17.11
C ILE A 59 -9.76 -5.62 15.99
N GLU A 60 -9.03 -6.03 14.95
CA GLU A 60 -9.56 -6.84 13.84
C GLU A 60 -10.13 -8.18 14.33
N PHE A 61 -9.42 -8.85 15.24
CA PHE A 61 -9.90 -10.09 15.86
C PHE A 61 -11.18 -9.88 16.67
N GLU A 62 -11.22 -8.88 17.56
CA GLU A 62 -12.42 -8.58 18.35
C GLU A 62 -13.62 -8.23 17.48
N TYR A 63 -13.36 -7.56 16.36
CA TYR A 63 -14.35 -7.22 15.35
C TYR A 63 -14.91 -8.46 14.63
N THR A 64 -14.06 -9.38 14.20
CA THR A 64 -14.44 -10.51 13.34
C THR A 64 -14.84 -11.78 14.09
N VAL A 65 -14.42 -11.97 15.34
CA VAL A 65 -14.60 -13.24 16.06
C VAL A 65 -16.08 -13.57 16.30
N LYS A 66 -16.53 -14.75 15.84
CA LYS A 66 -17.93 -15.21 15.94
C LYS A 66 -18.97 -14.25 15.31
N SER A 67 -18.56 -13.41 14.36
CA SER A 67 -19.47 -12.44 13.71
C SER A 67 -20.68 -13.11 13.05
N ALA A 68 -20.51 -14.33 12.53
CA ALA A 68 -21.58 -15.10 11.90
C ALA A 68 -22.73 -15.53 12.86
N GLU A 69 -22.51 -15.47 14.18
CA GLU A 69 -23.50 -15.84 15.19
C GLU A 69 -24.28 -14.62 15.72
N LEU A 70 -23.92 -13.41 15.29
CA LEU A 70 -24.43 -12.16 15.83
C LEU A 70 -25.62 -11.63 15.04
N SER A 71 -26.48 -10.90 15.74
CA SER A 71 -27.50 -10.06 15.10
C SER A 71 -26.89 -8.80 14.47
N ASP A 72 -27.62 -8.19 13.53
CA ASP A 72 -27.18 -6.96 12.86
C ASP A 72 -26.87 -5.81 13.83
N SER A 73 -27.60 -5.71 14.94
CA SER A 73 -27.37 -4.67 15.95
C SER A 73 -26.07 -4.90 16.73
N GLU A 74 -25.74 -6.16 17.04
CA GLU A 74 -24.49 -6.54 17.68
C GLU A 74 -23.30 -6.34 16.74
N ILE A 75 -23.46 -6.63 15.45
CA ILE A 75 -22.46 -6.35 14.42
C ILE A 75 -22.20 -4.83 14.35
N SER A 76 -23.26 -4.01 14.27
CA SER A 76 -23.12 -2.56 14.20
C SER A 76 -22.43 -1.97 15.43
N ALA A 77 -22.83 -2.40 16.64
CA ALA A 77 -22.19 -1.95 17.88
C ALA A 77 -20.70 -2.33 17.94
N ARG A 78 -20.34 -3.49 17.39
CA ARG A 78 -18.97 -3.96 17.33
C ARG A 78 -18.13 -3.18 16.32
N GLN A 79 -18.70 -2.85 15.16
CA GLN A 79 -18.06 -1.96 14.19
C GLN A 79 -17.78 -0.59 14.82
N ASP A 80 -18.73 -0.02 15.56
CA ASP A 80 -18.53 1.28 16.23
C ASP A 80 -17.45 1.24 17.32
N LYS A 81 -17.42 0.14 18.09
CA LYS A 81 -16.35 -0.11 19.06
C LYS A 81 -14.98 -0.19 18.37
N ALA A 82 -14.89 -0.92 17.25
CA ALA A 82 -13.65 -1.08 16.49
C ALA A 82 -13.17 0.25 15.89
N LEU A 83 -14.08 1.04 15.30
CA LEU A 83 -13.78 2.38 14.78
C LEU A 83 -13.26 3.32 15.87
N SER A 84 -13.87 3.29 17.06
CA SER A 84 -13.41 4.07 18.20
C SER A 84 -12.01 3.63 18.68
N ALA A 85 -11.75 2.32 18.69
CA ALA A 85 -10.46 1.78 19.14
C ALA A 85 -9.30 2.05 18.15
N ILE A 86 -9.58 2.07 16.84
CA ILE A 86 -8.57 2.21 15.79
C ILE A 86 -8.18 3.67 15.50
N GLU A 87 -8.99 4.65 15.91
CA GLU A 87 -8.85 6.08 15.57
C GLU A 87 -7.43 6.63 15.83
N SER A 88 -6.88 6.40 17.03
CA SER A 88 -5.55 6.89 17.38
C SER A 88 -4.43 6.23 16.55
N LEU A 89 -4.63 4.98 16.12
CA LEU A 89 -3.69 4.21 15.31
C LEU A 89 -3.69 4.70 13.85
N CYS A 90 -4.84 5.16 13.34
CA CYS A 90 -4.96 5.77 12.01
C CYS A 90 -4.10 7.03 11.86
N THR A 91 -3.73 7.71 12.94
CA THR A 91 -2.84 8.90 12.88
C THR A 91 -1.36 8.54 12.74
N LYS A 92 -0.97 7.29 13.05
CA LYS A 92 0.43 6.86 13.05
C LYS A 92 1.04 6.90 11.66
N SER A 93 2.36 7.00 11.59
CA SER A 93 3.13 6.90 10.35
C SER A 93 3.52 5.46 10.05
N GLY A 94 3.86 5.18 8.78
CA GLY A 94 4.39 3.88 8.37
C GLY A 94 3.35 2.76 8.48
N ILE A 95 3.82 1.52 8.59
CA ILE A 95 2.97 0.32 8.44
C ILE A 95 1.80 0.24 9.43
N VAL A 96 1.96 0.74 10.67
CA VAL A 96 0.88 0.78 11.65
C VAL A 96 -0.26 1.65 11.16
N GLY A 97 0.05 2.87 10.70
CA GLY A 97 -0.96 3.78 10.17
C GLY A 97 -1.59 3.24 8.88
N VAL A 98 -0.81 2.58 8.02
CA VAL A 98 -1.33 1.92 6.81
C VAL A 98 -2.37 0.86 7.17
N ARG A 99 -2.01 -0.10 8.05
CA ARG A 99 -2.90 -1.20 8.44
C ARG A 99 -4.12 -0.70 9.22
N ALA A 100 -3.94 0.27 10.12
CA ALA A 100 -5.05 0.88 10.85
C ALA A 100 -6.06 1.58 9.92
N ASN A 101 -5.59 2.34 8.94
CA ASN A 101 -6.47 2.99 7.97
C ASN A 101 -7.14 1.98 7.03
N MET A 102 -6.46 0.89 6.65
CA MET A 102 -7.11 -0.20 5.89
C MET A 102 -8.26 -0.82 6.68
N LEU A 103 -8.04 -1.21 7.94
CA LEU A 103 -9.10 -1.78 8.78
C LEU A 103 -10.26 -0.78 9.01
N CYS A 104 -9.94 0.50 9.25
CA CYS A 104 -10.95 1.56 9.34
C CYS A 104 -11.77 1.66 8.05
N ALA A 105 -11.12 1.54 6.89
CA ALA A 105 -11.80 1.57 5.60
C ALA A 105 -12.70 0.35 5.39
N ASP A 106 -12.19 -0.86 5.69
CA ASP A 106 -12.93 -2.12 5.56
C ASP A 106 -14.21 -2.07 6.43
N ILE A 107 -14.12 -1.61 7.68
CA ILE A 107 -15.28 -1.47 8.58
C ILE A 107 -16.29 -0.46 8.02
N ASN A 108 -15.83 0.71 7.55
CA ASN A 108 -16.73 1.70 6.96
C ASN A 108 -17.37 1.19 5.66
N PHE A 109 -16.64 0.41 4.86
CA PHE A 109 -17.17 -0.20 3.65
C PHE A 109 -18.31 -1.17 3.97
N GLU A 110 -18.15 -2.03 4.98
CA GLU A 110 -19.22 -2.92 5.43
C GLU A 110 -20.45 -2.17 5.96
N LYS A 111 -20.24 -1.02 6.61
CA LYS A 111 -21.33 -0.12 7.03
C LYS A 111 -21.98 0.64 5.86
N LYS A 112 -21.46 0.48 4.63
CA LYS A 112 -21.83 1.26 3.43
C LYS A 112 -21.53 2.75 3.54
N ASN A 113 -20.64 3.12 4.46
CA ASN A 113 -20.09 4.46 4.61
C ASN A 113 -18.96 4.66 3.59
N TYR A 114 -19.30 4.65 2.30
CA TYR A 114 -18.30 4.58 1.23
C TYR A 114 -17.41 5.81 1.14
N ALA A 115 -17.88 6.98 1.57
CA ALA A 115 -17.07 8.21 1.60
C ALA A 115 -15.97 8.12 2.66
N GLU A 116 -16.31 7.64 3.86
CA GLU A 116 -15.39 7.39 4.96
C GLU A 116 -14.41 6.28 4.60
N ALA A 117 -14.89 5.20 3.99
CA ALA A 117 -14.05 4.10 3.50
C ALA A 117 -13.03 4.58 2.45
N LEU A 118 -13.47 5.36 1.46
CA LEU A 118 -12.61 5.97 0.46
C LEU A 118 -11.51 6.82 1.12
N ASN A 119 -11.90 7.72 2.04
CA ASN A 119 -10.95 8.59 2.74
C ASN A 119 -9.90 7.78 3.52
N ALA A 120 -10.32 6.70 4.18
CA ALA A 120 -9.43 5.82 4.92
C ALA A 120 -8.48 5.04 4.00
N TYR A 121 -8.93 4.48 2.87
CA TYR A 121 -8.02 3.85 1.90
C TYR A 121 -7.00 4.84 1.29
N LEU A 122 -7.43 6.07 0.99
CA LEU A 122 -6.54 7.13 0.53
C LEU A 122 -5.52 7.53 1.61
N ALA A 123 -5.94 7.60 2.88
CA ALA A 123 -5.03 7.84 4.00
C ALA A 123 -4.02 6.69 4.18
N ALA A 124 -4.43 5.44 3.98
CA ALA A 124 -3.53 4.29 3.96
C ALA A 124 -2.49 4.40 2.82
N LEU A 125 -2.92 4.80 1.62
CA LEU A 125 -2.03 5.05 0.48
C LEU A 125 -1.00 6.14 0.77
N GLU A 126 -1.42 7.27 1.33
CA GLU A 126 -0.52 8.38 1.63
C GLU A 126 0.60 7.97 2.61
N LYS A 127 0.28 7.10 3.57
CA LYS A 127 1.24 6.57 4.54
C LYS A 127 2.12 5.43 4.00
N GLY A 128 1.71 4.81 2.90
CA GLY A 128 2.26 3.55 2.38
C GLY A 128 2.40 3.50 0.88
N LYS A 129 2.75 4.60 0.20
CA LYS A 129 2.75 4.73 -1.28
C LYS A 129 3.54 3.64 -2.03
N LYS A 130 4.59 3.10 -1.39
CA LYS A 130 5.46 2.05 -1.94
C LYS A 130 5.29 0.70 -1.24
N SER A 131 4.28 0.58 -0.37
CA SER A 131 3.97 -0.65 0.34
C SER A 131 3.39 -1.69 -0.62
N TYR A 132 3.55 -2.97 -0.30
CA TYR A 132 2.85 -4.06 -0.99
C TYR A 132 1.32 -3.89 -0.93
N THR A 133 0.82 -3.13 0.06
CA THR A 133 -0.60 -2.82 0.23
C THR A 133 -1.10 -1.68 -0.67
N ALA A 134 -0.24 -1.00 -1.43
CA ALA A 134 -0.66 0.15 -2.22
C ALA A 134 -1.68 -0.25 -3.31
N ALA A 135 -1.41 -1.31 -4.08
CA ALA A 135 -2.33 -1.74 -5.13
C ALA A 135 -3.71 -2.16 -4.60
N ILE A 136 -3.75 -2.86 -3.46
CA ILE A 136 -5.02 -3.26 -2.84
C ILE A 136 -5.79 -2.06 -2.29
N CYS A 137 -5.11 -1.06 -1.72
CA CYS A 137 -5.77 0.18 -1.28
C CYS A 137 -6.31 0.98 -2.48
N LYS A 138 -5.59 1.05 -3.60
CA LYS A 138 -6.10 1.67 -4.84
C LYS A 138 -7.33 0.92 -5.35
N TYR A 139 -7.26 -0.41 -5.42
CA TYR A 139 -8.37 -1.24 -5.85
C TYR A 139 -9.62 -0.99 -4.99
N ASN A 140 -9.51 -1.04 -3.66
CA ASN A 140 -10.66 -0.82 -2.79
C ASN A 140 -11.14 0.65 -2.79
N ALA A 141 -10.23 1.62 -2.95
CA ALA A 141 -10.61 3.02 -3.17
C ALA A 141 -11.42 3.19 -4.46
N ALA A 142 -11.05 2.50 -5.54
CA ALA A 142 -11.78 2.49 -6.79
C ALA A 142 -13.18 1.87 -6.64
N VAL A 143 -13.32 0.79 -5.86
CA VAL A 143 -14.63 0.22 -5.49
C VAL A 143 -15.47 1.27 -4.75
N CYS A 144 -14.90 1.97 -3.75
CA CYS A 144 -15.63 3.02 -3.04
C CYS A 144 -16.02 4.19 -3.96
N GLN A 145 -15.15 4.57 -4.91
CA GLN A 145 -15.45 5.59 -5.91
C GLN A 145 -16.64 5.16 -6.79
N GLU A 146 -16.68 3.90 -7.21
CA GLU A 146 -17.80 3.35 -7.97
C GLU A 146 -19.11 3.38 -7.16
N GLU A 147 -19.10 2.92 -5.92
CA GLU A 147 -20.28 2.95 -5.03
C GLU A 147 -20.80 4.38 -4.77
N LEU A 148 -19.92 5.38 -4.86
CA LEU A 148 -20.25 6.81 -4.77
C LEU A 148 -20.67 7.43 -6.11
N GLY A 149 -20.74 6.65 -7.19
CA GLY A 149 -21.05 7.11 -8.55
C GLY A 149 -19.94 7.91 -9.22
N LYS A 150 -18.73 7.93 -8.66
CA LYS A 150 -17.55 8.62 -9.21
C LYS A 150 -16.86 7.76 -10.28
N ASN A 151 -17.62 7.35 -11.28
CA ASN A 151 -17.25 6.31 -12.25
C ASN A 151 -15.96 6.64 -13.03
N GLU A 152 -15.77 7.88 -13.47
CA GLU A 152 -14.56 8.29 -14.18
C GLU A 152 -13.30 8.21 -13.30
N GLU A 153 -13.42 8.54 -12.02
CA GLU A 153 -12.34 8.40 -11.05
C GLU A 153 -12.06 6.92 -10.76
N ALA A 154 -13.13 6.13 -10.57
CA ALA A 154 -13.02 4.69 -10.32
C ALA A 154 -12.26 3.98 -11.45
N VAL A 155 -12.56 4.29 -12.72
CA VAL A 155 -11.84 3.73 -13.89
C VAL A 155 -10.34 4.04 -13.80
N LYS A 156 -9.97 5.29 -13.54
CA LYS A 156 -8.55 5.71 -13.42
C LYS A 156 -7.85 4.96 -12.29
N THR A 157 -8.49 4.89 -11.12
CA THR A 157 -7.91 4.24 -9.93
C THR A 157 -7.81 2.72 -10.10
N PHE A 158 -8.79 2.07 -10.74
CA PHE A 158 -8.73 0.64 -11.04
C PHE A 158 -7.59 0.32 -12.01
N ILE A 159 -7.42 1.11 -13.08
CA ILE A 159 -6.32 0.93 -14.04
C ILE A 159 -4.97 1.09 -13.33
N ASP A 160 -4.82 2.14 -12.50
CA ASP A 160 -3.58 2.37 -11.73
C ASP A 160 -3.30 1.23 -10.72
N ALA A 161 -4.34 0.64 -10.11
CA ALA A 161 -4.18 -0.57 -9.30
C ALA A 161 -3.69 -1.76 -10.15
N ALA A 162 -4.32 -1.98 -11.30
CA ALA A 162 -4.06 -3.10 -12.21
C ALA A 162 -2.68 -3.06 -12.87
N GLU A 163 -2.15 -1.85 -13.11
CA GLU A 163 -0.81 -1.64 -13.67
C GLU A 163 0.31 -1.84 -12.63
N THR A 164 -0.04 -2.01 -11.35
CA THR A 164 0.95 -2.35 -10.32
C THR A 164 1.50 -3.75 -10.57
N LYS A 165 2.82 -3.85 -10.67
CA LYS A 165 3.53 -5.10 -10.92
C LYS A 165 3.15 -6.18 -9.89
N ASP A 166 2.91 -7.40 -10.38
CA ASP A 166 2.58 -8.60 -9.60
C ASP A 166 1.32 -8.46 -8.70
N PHE A 167 0.42 -7.51 -9.02
CA PHE A 167 -0.83 -7.37 -8.27
C PHE A 167 -1.80 -8.51 -8.59
N PHE A 168 -2.16 -9.29 -7.58
CA PHE A 168 -2.97 -10.50 -7.72
C PHE A 168 -4.42 -10.25 -8.17
N LEU A 169 -4.95 -9.02 -8.01
CA LEU A 169 -6.28 -8.63 -8.52
C LEU A 169 -6.21 -7.81 -9.80
N ALA A 170 -5.09 -7.78 -10.52
CA ALA A 170 -4.94 -6.92 -11.69
C ALA A 170 -5.97 -7.21 -12.80
N SER A 171 -6.26 -8.48 -13.07
CA SER A 171 -7.31 -8.88 -14.02
C SER A 171 -8.70 -8.42 -13.58
N HIS A 172 -9.02 -8.58 -12.29
CA HIS A 172 -10.28 -8.12 -11.69
C HIS A 172 -10.42 -6.59 -11.78
N ALA A 173 -9.35 -5.85 -11.46
CA ALA A 173 -9.31 -4.40 -11.53
C ALA A 173 -9.52 -3.89 -12.96
N PHE A 174 -8.82 -4.45 -13.95
CA PHE A 174 -9.04 -4.12 -15.36
C PHE A 174 -10.45 -4.46 -15.83
N PHE A 175 -10.99 -5.62 -15.43
CA PHE A 175 -12.37 -6.00 -15.76
C PHE A 175 -13.39 -4.99 -15.21
N ASN A 176 -13.23 -4.56 -13.95
CA ASN A 176 -14.10 -3.56 -13.33
C ASN A 176 -14.00 -2.20 -14.05
N ALA A 177 -12.78 -1.75 -14.37
CA ALA A 177 -12.58 -0.54 -15.17
C ALA A 177 -13.30 -0.62 -16.54
N ALA A 178 -13.15 -1.74 -17.25
CA ALA A 178 -13.79 -1.97 -18.55
C ALA A 178 -15.32 -1.97 -18.47
N ARG A 179 -15.90 -2.62 -17.44
CA ARG A 179 -17.35 -2.61 -17.20
C ARG A 179 -17.89 -1.21 -16.94
N ILE A 180 -17.15 -0.40 -16.17
CA ILE A 180 -17.54 0.98 -15.89
C ILE A 180 -17.42 1.83 -17.16
N GLN A 181 -16.34 1.67 -17.95
CA GLN A 181 -16.19 2.32 -19.25
C GLN A 181 -17.37 2.01 -20.19
N GLU A 182 -17.80 0.75 -20.25
CA GLU A 182 -18.96 0.36 -21.04
C GLU A 182 -20.24 1.06 -20.57
N THR A 183 -20.44 1.14 -19.25
CA THR A 183 -21.59 1.84 -18.64
C THR A 183 -21.57 3.34 -18.93
N LEU A 184 -20.37 3.93 -19.05
CA LEU A 184 -20.18 5.34 -19.46
C LEU A 184 -20.33 5.56 -20.97
N GLY A 185 -20.55 4.51 -21.77
CA GLY A 185 -20.63 4.60 -23.23
C GLY A 185 -19.26 4.70 -23.92
N LEU A 186 -18.16 4.53 -23.20
CA LEU A 186 -16.79 4.52 -23.71
C LEU A 186 -16.45 3.12 -24.24
N VAL A 187 -17.19 2.70 -25.27
CA VAL A 187 -17.24 1.30 -25.73
C VAL A 187 -15.90 0.82 -26.30
N ASN A 188 -15.19 1.68 -27.05
CA ASN A 188 -13.90 1.32 -27.63
C ASN A 188 -12.83 1.16 -26.54
N GLU A 189 -12.82 2.06 -25.57
CA GLU A 189 -11.94 2.02 -24.40
C GLU A 189 -12.24 0.81 -23.51
N ALA A 190 -13.51 0.47 -23.33
CA ALA A 190 -13.94 -0.74 -22.63
C ALA A 190 -13.39 -1.99 -23.34
N ALA A 191 -13.52 -2.07 -24.66
CA ALA A 191 -13.01 -3.19 -25.44
C ALA A 191 -11.49 -3.33 -25.35
N GLU A 192 -10.74 -2.23 -25.46
CA GLU A 192 -9.29 -2.22 -25.25
C GLU A 192 -8.92 -2.73 -23.84
N THR A 193 -9.63 -2.27 -22.82
CA THR A 193 -9.37 -2.71 -21.45
C THR A 193 -9.74 -4.18 -21.23
N TYR A 194 -10.83 -4.67 -21.81
CA TYR A 194 -11.16 -6.11 -21.79
C TYR A 194 -10.10 -6.95 -22.51
N ARG A 195 -9.57 -6.50 -23.66
CA ARG A 195 -8.48 -7.18 -24.38
C ARG A 195 -7.22 -7.30 -23.53
N LYS A 196 -6.85 -6.27 -22.77
CA LYS A 196 -5.73 -6.34 -21.82
C LYS A 196 -5.90 -7.49 -20.80
N VAL A 197 -7.15 -7.80 -20.42
CA VAL A 197 -7.41 -8.93 -19.52
C VAL A 197 -7.23 -10.27 -20.25
N THR A 198 -7.84 -10.41 -21.43
CA THR A 198 -7.83 -11.68 -22.18
C THR A 198 -6.46 -12.07 -22.70
N GLU A 199 -5.61 -11.10 -23.04
CA GLU A 199 -4.27 -11.34 -23.57
C GLU A 199 -3.26 -11.78 -22.49
N LYS A 200 -3.44 -11.31 -21.26
CA LYS A 200 -2.43 -11.45 -20.19
C LYS A 200 -2.80 -12.47 -19.11
N TYR A 201 -4.09 -12.73 -18.90
CA TYR A 201 -4.57 -13.55 -17.78
C TYR A 201 -5.38 -14.75 -18.26
N ASN A 202 -5.29 -15.84 -17.51
CA ASN A 202 -6.08 -17.04 -17.71
C ASN A 202 -6.83 -17.38 -16.41
N ASP A 203 -7.87 -16.61 -16.13
CA ASP A 203 -8.68 -16.66 -14.91
C ASP A 203 -10.16 -16.35 -15.21
N PRO A 204 -11.07 -16.40 -14.22
CA PRO A 204 -12.48 -16.09 -14.45
C PRO A 204 -12.75 -14.70 -15.04
N TRP A 205 -11.93 -13.69 -14.73
CA TRP A 205 -12.10 -12.32 -15.23
C TRP A 205 -11.74 -12.21 -16.71
N SER A 206 -10.75 -12.98 -17.17
CA SER A 206 -10.44 -13.16 -18.59
C SER A 206 -11.62 -13.77 -19.35
N ASN A 207 -12.26 -14.82 -18.81
CA ASN A 207 -13.44 -15.44 -19.42
C ASN A 207 -14.63 -14.48 -19.52
N LEU A 208 -14.87 -13.69 -18.47
CA LEU A 208 -15.92 -12.66 -18.46
C LEU A 208 -15.60 -11.55 -19.48
N SER A 209 -14.34 -11.11 -19.55
CA SER A 209 -13.88 -10.10 -20.52
C SER A 209 -14.09 -10.58 -21.96
N GLN A 210 -13.74 -11.85 -22.26
CA GLN A 210 -13.96 -12.45 -23.58
C GLN A 210 -15.45 -12.50 -23.92
N SER A 211 -16.29 -12.87 -22.96
CA SER A 211 -17.74 -12.89 -23.14
C SER A 211 -18.30 -11.50 -23.45
N ARG A 212 -17.81 -10.45 -22.78
CA ARG A 212 -18.18 -9.06 -23.07
C ARG A 212 -17.73 -8.61 -24.46
N LEU A 213 -16.50 -8.94 -24.87
CA LEU A 213 -16.00 -8.62 -26.21
C LEU A 213 -16.86 -9.25 -27.32
N ILE A 214 -17.22 -10.52 -27.19
CA ILE A 214 -18.11 -11.21 -28.14
C ILE A 214 -19.49 -10.54 -28.20
N ASP A 215 -20.05 -10.17 -27.04
CA ASP A 215 -21.34 -9.48 -26.97
C ASP A 215 -21.28 -8.13 -27.71
N LEU A 216 -20.24 -7.34 -27.48
CA LEU A 216 -20.03 -6.05 -28.17
C LEU A 216 -19.87 -6.22 -29.69
N GLN A 217 -19.08 -7.21 -30.14
CA GLN A 217 -18.93 -7.54 -31.57
C GLN A 217 -20.24 -7.98 -32.21
N SER A 218 -21.00 -8.86 -31.55
CA SER A 218 -22.30 -9.35 -32.06
C SER A 218 -23.33 -8.24 -32.25
N LYS A 219 -23.18 -7.15 -31.50
CA LYS A 219 -24.02 -5.95 -31.58
C LYS A 219 -23.46 -4.89 -32.54
N ASN A 220 -22.39 -5.20 -33.29
CA ASN A 220 -21.65 -4.27 -34.15
C ASN A 220 -21.21 -3.00 -33.42
N LYS A 221 -20.89 -3.10 -32.12
CA LYS A 221 -20.43 -1.96 -31.31
C LYS A 221 -18.92 -1.76 -31.37
N ILE A 222 -18.19 -2.81 -31.74
CA ILE A 222 -16.75 -2.82 -31.98
C ILE A 222 -16.48 -3.79 -33.14
N ASP A 223 -15.33 -3.62 -33.78
CA ASP A 223 -14.84 -4.49 -34.86
C ASP A 223 -14.25 -5.83 -34.35
#